data_AF-A0A4S4BX31-F1
#
_entry.id   AF-A0A4S4BX31-F1
#
_cell.length_a   1.000
_cell.length_b   1.000
_cell.length_c   1.000
_cell.angle_alpha   90.00
_cell.angle_beta   90.00
_cell.angle_gamma   90.00
#
_symmetry.space_group_name_H-M   'P 1'
#
loop_
_entity.id
_entity.type
_entity.pdbx_description
1 polymer ?
#
loop_
_entity_poly.entity_id
_entity_poly.type
_entity_poly.pdbx_seq_one_letter_code
_entity_poly.pdbx_strand_id
1 'polypeptide(L)'
;MNKYEAEFSNIVRSFRKKHMGKGPSKITTTFCKNWAICEMEGNLSPVEKFIASADQGKHMLRSARTEMVKQMYRKTPPVEMEEFLGCKFVDLFVDIDIDRDFGMSIFVFDQDLQEKFSK
;
A
#
# COMPACT_ATOMS: atom_id res chain seq x y z
N MET A 1 15.75 4.83 6.25
CA MET A 1 15.08 4.68 4.94
C MET A 1 16.05 5.10 3.86
N ASN A 2 16.41 4.18 2.96
CA ASN A 2 17.30 4.47 1.85
C ASN A 2 16.54 5.21 0.71
N LYS A 3 17.28 5.69 -0.30
CA LYS A 3 16.68 6.46 -1.42
C LYS A 3 15.65 5.66 -2.23
N TYR A 4 15.82 4.34 -2.36
CA TYR A 4 14.91 3.48 -3.11
C TYR A 4 13.61 3.24 -2.36
N GLU A 5 13.68 3.02 -1.04
CA GLU A 5 12.49 2.91 -0.18
C GLU A 5 11.68 4.21 -0.16
N ALA A 6 12.37 5.36 -0.12
CA ALA A 6 11.73 6.66 -0.19
C ALA A 6 10.99 6.86 -1.53
N GLU A 7 11.63 6.52 -2.65
CA GLU A 7 11.01 6.65 -3.97
C GLU A 7 9.89 5.64 -4.19
N PHE A 8 10.04 4.40 -3.71
CA PHE A 8 8.96 3.42 -3.72
C PHE A 8 7.75 3.92 -2.94
N SER A 9 7.96 4.58 -1.80
CA SER A 9 6.88 5.23 -1.03
C SER A 9 6.15 6.30 -1.85
N ASN A 10 6.88 7.10 -2.65
CA ASN A 10 6.28 8.10 -3.54
C ASN A 10 5.46 7.47 -4.66
N ILE A 11 5.96 6.37 -5.26
CA ILE A 11 5.24 5.60 -6.27
C ILE A 11 3.95 5.05 -5.69
N VAL A 12 3.99 4.36 -4.53
CA VAL A 12 2.78 3.82 -3.87
C VAL A 12 1.78 4.93 -3.56
N ARG A 13 2.25 6.09 -3.05
CA ARG A 13 1.39 7.24 -2.77
C ARG A 13 0.68 7.75 -4.03
N SER A 14 1.42 7.95 -5.11
CA SER A 14 0.90 8.43 -6.39
C SER A 14 -0.06 7.43 -7.01
N PHE A 15 0.30 6.15 -6.98
CA PHE A 15 -0.52 5.05 -7.50
C PHE A 15 -1.88 4.99 -6.78
N ARG A 16 -1.89 5.04 -5.44
CA ARG A 16 -3.13 5.06 -4.66
C ARG A 16 -3.96 6.31 -4.91
N LYS A 17 -3.33 7.48 -4.99
CA LYS A 17 -4.04 8.72 -5.31
C LYS A 17 -4.72 8.66 -6.67
N LYS A 18 -4.02 8.14 -7.69
CA LYS A 18 -4.53 7.99 -9.07
C LYS A 18 -5.73 7.05 -9.16
N HIS A 19 -5.68 5.90 -8.47
CA HIS A 19 -6.70 4.85 -8.63
C HIS A 19 -7.79 4.83 -7.55
N MET A 20 -7.54 5.41 -6.37
CA MET A 20 -8.50 5.46 -5.26
C MET A 20 -8.99 6.88 -4.93
N GLY A 21 -8.52 7.90 -5.67
CA GLY A 21 -8.84 9.31 -5.41
C GLY A 21 -8.14 9.92 -4.19
N LYS A 22 -7.62 9.08 -3.28
CA LYS A 22 -6.85 9.51 -2.11
C LYS A 22 -5.64 8.59 -1.88
N GLY A 23 -4.46 9.21 -1.79
CA GLY A 23 -3.24 8.56 -1.32
C GLY A 23 -3.04 8.75 0.19
N PRO A 24 -2.20 7.93 0.83
CA PRO A 24 -1.85 8.12 2.23
C PRO A 24 -1.17 9.49 2.45
N SER A 25 -1.37 10.09 3.62
CA SER A 25 -0.73 11.36 3.98
C SER A 25 0.71 11.13 4.45
N LYS A 26 0.99 10.00 5.09
CA LYS A 26 2.34 9.52 5.39
C LYS A 26 2.49 8.09 4.92
N ILE A 27 3.67 7.79 4.39
CA ILE A 27 4.06 6.45 4.00
C ILE A 27 5.54 6.27 4.27
N THR A 28 5.90 5.11 4.81
CA THR A 28 7.27 4.66 4.97
C THR A 28 7.36 3.26 4.39
N THR A 29 8.44 3.00 3.65
CA THR A 29 8.71 1.68 3.08
C THR A 29 9.97 1.12 3.68
N THR A 30 9.95 -0.19 3.96
CA THR A 30 11.14 -0.97 4.31
C THR A 30 11.27 -2.13 3.35
N PHE A 31 12.46 -2.34 2.79
CA PHE A 31 12.78 -3.54 2.02
C PHE A 31 13.32 -4.64 2.94
N CYS A 32 12.71 -5.82 2.87
CA CYS A 32 13.12 -6.99 3.62
C CYS A 32 12.98 -8.23 2.73
N LYS A 33 14.09 -8.90 2.46
CA LYS A 33 14.16 -9.95 1.41
C LYS A 33 13.51 -9.43 0.12
N ASN A 34 12.61 -10.21 -0.48
CA ASN A 34 11.85 -9.87 -1.67
C ASN A 34 10.57 -9.04 -1.39
N TRP A 35 10.45 -8.42 -0.22
CA TRP A 35 9.28 -7.65 0.17
C TRP A 35 9.55 -6.16 0.21
N ALA A 36 8.60 -5.37 -0.27
CA ALA A 36 8.46 -3.96 0.08
C ALA A 36 7.29 -3.80 1.05
N ILE A 37 7.60 -3.47 2.31
CA ILE A 37 6.63 -3.31 3.38
C ILE A 37 6.34 -1.83 3.53
N CYS A 38 5.11 -1.42 3.21
CA CYS A 38 4.64 -0.05 3.31
C CYS A 38 3.73 0.13 4.52
N GLU A 39 4.12 1.01 5.43
CA GLU A 39 3.33 1.49 6.56
C GLU A 39 2.74 2.85 6.19
N MET A 40 1.43 3.02 6.36
CA MET A 40 0.70 4.18 5.84
C MET A 40 -0.27 4.75 6.85
N GLU A 41 -0.33 6.09 6.93
CA GLU A 41 -1.33 6.83 7.72
C GLU A 41 -2.18 7.74 6.83
N GLY A 42 -3.36 8.10 7.32
CA GLY A 42 -4.22 9.08 6.65
C GLY A 42 -4.85 8.55 5.37
N ASN A 43 -5.21 7.28 5.38
CA ASN A 43 -5.73 6.51 4.26
C ASN A 43 -7.22 6.76 4.00
N LEU A 44 -7.97 7.13 5.06
CA LEU A 44 -9.43 7.27 5.02
C LEU A 44 -9.84 8.71 4.66
N SER A 45 -10.75 8.85 3.70
CA SER A 45 -11.46 10.09 3.38
C SER A 45 -12.43 10.51 4.50
N PRO A 46 -12.89 11.77 4.53
CA PRO A 46 -13.89 12.21 5.52
C PRO A 46 -15.16 11.37 5.52
N VAL A 47 -15.62 10.92 4.33
CA VAL A 47 -16.80 10.07 4.19
C VAL A 47 -16.55 8.68 4.78
N GLU A 48 -15.40 8.08 4.51
CA GLU A 48 -15.03 6.77 5.10
C GLU A 48 -14.91 6.86 6.63
N LYS A 49 -14.38 7.97 7.18
CA LYS A 49 -14.33 8.20 8.63
C LYS A 49 -15.72 8.32 9.26
N PHE A 50 -16.66 8.96 8.56
CA PHE A 50 -18.06 9.04 9.00
C PHE A 50 -18.74 7.66 8.98
N ILE A 51 -18.52 6.86 7.94
CA ILE A 51 -19.06 5.48 7.88
C ILE A 51 -18.48 4.63 9.01
N ALA A 52 -17.18 4.79 9.30
CA ALA A 52 -16.51 4.08 10.38
C ALA A 52 -17.03 4.44 11.79
N SER A 53 -17.70 5.57 11.98
CA SER A 53 -18.27 5.92 13.28
C SER A 53 -19.62 5.25 13.57
N ALA A 54 -20.20 4.52 12.61
CA ALA A 54 -21.38 3.68 12.83
C ALA A 54 -20.97 2.28 13.33
N ASP A 55 -21.74 1.71 14.27
CA ASP A 55 -21.38 0.46 14.98
C ASP A 55 -21.00 -0.73 14.09
N GLN A 56 -21.67 -0.90 12.93
CA GLN A 56 -21.32 -1.95 11.95
C GLN A 56 -20.46 -1.46 10.78
N GLY A 57 -20.25 -0.15 10.66
CA GLY A 57 -19.55 0.45 9.53
C GLY A 57 -18.07 0.10 9.48
N LYS A 58 -17.41 -0.10 10.63
CA LYS A 58 -15.97 -0.40 10.70
C LYS A 58 -15.59 -1.71 10.04
N HIS A 59 -16.29 -2.80 10.38
CA HIS A 59 -15.98 -4.13 9.83
C HIS A 59 -16.25 -4.18 8.33
N MET A 60 -17.38 -3.60 7.90
CA MET A 60 -17.73 -3.50 6.49
C MET A 60 -16.70 -2.67 5.72
N LEU A 61 -16.30 -1.52 6.25
CA LEU A 61 -15.30 -0.65 5.63
C LEU A 61 -13.93 -1.33 5.51
N ARG A 62 -13.46 -2.00 6.58
CA ARG A 62 -12.20 -2.76 6.54
C ARG A 62 -12.23 -3.83 5.45
N SER A 63 -13.29 -4.64 5.42
CA SER A 63 -13.44 -5.71 4.42
C SER A 63 -13.48 -5.16 3.00
N ALA A 64 -14.29 -4.12 2.77
CA ALA A 64 -14.40 -3.46 1.47
C ALA A 64 -13.07 -2.85 1.02
N ARG A 65 -12.32 -2.21 1.92
CA ARG A 65 -11.00 -1.61 1.62
C ARG A 65 -9.97 -2.68 1.24
N THR A 66 -9.86 -3.73 2.04
CA THR A 66 -8.93 -4.83 1.78
C THR A 66 -9.18 -5.44 0.40
N GLU A 67 -10.43 -5.74 0.07
CA GLU A 67 -10.78 -6.30 -1.23
C GLU A 67 -10.62 -5.29 -2.38
N MET A 68 -10.99 -4.03 -2.19
CA MET A 68 -10.83 -2.99 -3.20
C MET A 68 -9.35 -2.80 -3.58
N VAL A 69 -8.45 -2.75 -2.60
CA VAL A 69 -7.01 -2.60 -2.86
C VAL A 69 -6.48 -3.83 -3.61
N LYS A 70 -6.80 -5.04 -3.15
CA LYS A 70 -6.36 -6.28 -3.83
C LYS A 70 -6.88 -6.34 -5.27
N GLN A 71 -8.17 -6.07 -5.48
CA GLN A 71 -8.76 -6.08 -6.82
C GLN A 71 -8.13 -5.02 -7.74
N MET A 72 -7.80 -3.85 -7.20
CA MET A 72 -7.16 -2.80 -7.96
C MET A 72 -5.79 -3.26 -8.48
N TYR A 73 -4.93 -3.85 -7.65
CA TYR A 73 -3.61 -4.32 -8.11
C TYR A 73 -3.71 -5.53 -9.05
N ARG A 74 -4.76 -6.35 -8.93
CA ARG A 74 -5.04 -7.44 -9.87
C ARG A 74 -5.49 -6.94 -11.24
N LYS A 75 -6.37 -5.93 -11.27
CA LYS A 75 -6.90 -5.34 -12.52
C LYS A 75 -5.89 -4.42 -13.21
N THR A 76 -5.03 -3.79 -12.41
CA THR A 76 -4.04 -2.84 -12.88
C THR A 76 -2.69 -3.22 -12.26
N PRO A 77 -1.97 -4.16 -12.88
CA PRO A 77 -0.63 -4.53 -12.44
C PRO A 77 0.25 -3.27 -12.29
N PRO A 78 1.06 -3.17 -11.22
CA PRO A 78 1.80 -1.95 -10.91
C PRO A 78 3.08 -1.83 -11.74
N VAL A 79 2.93 -1.56 -13.04
CA VAL A 79 4.04 -1.46 -14.00
C VAL A 79 5.10 -0.45 -13.56
N GLU A 80 4.67 0.71 -13.05
CA GLU A 80 5.57 1.76 -12.54
C GLU A 80 6.48 1.25 -11.40
N MET A 81 6.00 0.32 -10.57
CA MET A 81 6.79 -0.31 -9.50
C MET A 81 7.77 -1.34 -10.05
N GLU A 82 7.34 -2.15 -11.02
CA GLU A 82 8.20 -3.14 -11.67
C GLU A 82 9.34 -2.49 -12.44
N GLU A 83 9.05 -1.44 -13.20
CA GLU A 83 10.04 -0.67 -13.98
C GLU A 83 11.07 -0.01 -13.06
N PHE A 84 10.63 0.58 -11.95
CA PHE A 84 11.51 1.22 -10.99
C PHE A 84 12.47 0.21 -10.32
N LEU A 85 11.97 -0.97 -9.94
CA LEU A 85 12.76 -1.98 -9.23
C LEU A 85 13.50 -2.95 -10.17
N GLY A 86 13.12 -3.02 -11.44
CA GLY A 86 13.57 -4.08 -12.36
C GLY A 86 13.22 -5.48 -11.85
N CYS A 87 12.08 -5.64 -11.18
CA CYS A 87 11.60 -6.87 -10.56
C CYS A 87 10.12 -7.09 -10.90
N LYS A 88 9.67 -8.34 -10.92
CA LYS A 88 8.26 -8.68 -11.16
C LYS A 88 7.46 -8.69 -9.88
N PHE A 89 6.31 -8.03 -9.92
CA PHE A 89 5.33 -8.04 -8.85
C PHE A 89 4.60 -9.39 -8.84
N VAL A 90 4.59 -10.05 -7.69
CA VAL A 90 4.08 -11.42 -7.52
C VAL A 90 2.76 -11.41 -6.77
N ASP A 91 2.70 -10.75 -5.62
CA ASP A 91 1.51 -10.76 -4.76
C ASP A 91 1.47 -9.54 -3.83
N LEU A 92 0.30 -9.31 -3.21
CA LEU A 92 0.07 -8.23 -2.27
C LEU A 92 -0.79 -8.67 -1.09
N PHE A 93 -0.25 -8.45 0.10
CA PHE A 93 -0.99 -8.56 1.36
C PHE A 93 -1.29 -7.16 1.88
N VAL A 94 -2.54 -6.93 2.27
CA VAL A 94 -2.97 -5.65 2.84
C VAL A 94 -3.82 -5.87 4.07
N ASP A 95 -3.68 -4.96 5.02
CA ASP A 95 -4.60 -4.81 6.14
C ASP A 95 -4.71 -3.34 6.53
N ILE A 96 -5.79 -3.00 7.21
CA ILE A 96 -6.05 -1.65 7.71
C ILE A 96 -6.69 -1.69 9.09
N ASP A 97 -6.11 -0.92 9.99
CA ASP A 97 -6.70 -0.51 11.26
C ASP A 97 -7.48 0.79 11.03
N ILE A 98 -8.80 0.68 11.07
CA ILE A 98 -9.72 1.81 10.83
C ILE A 98 -9.66 2.81 11.98
N ASP A 99 -9.48 2.36 13.22
CA ASP A 99 -9.46 3.23 14.40
C ASP A 99 -8.21 4.11 14.42
N ARG A 100 -7.08 3.54 14.00
CA ARG A 100 -5.80 4.26 13.90
C ARG A 100 -5.59 4.99 12.57
N ASP A 101 -6.47 4.80 11.59
CA ASP A 101 -6.27 5.24 10.19
C ASP A 101 -4.91 4.77 9.64
N PHE A 102 -4.52 3.54 10.02
CA PHE A 102 -3.21 2.96 9.75
C PHE A 102 -3.35 1.73 8.84
N GLY A 103 -2.71 1.75 7.70
CA GLY A 103 -2.72 0.68 6.72
C GLY A 103 -1.33 0.10 6.53
N MET A 104 -1.26 -1.22 6.36
CA MET A 104 -0.03 -1.91 5.97
C MET A 104 -0.23 -2.60 4.62
N SER A 105 0.80 -2.55 3.79
CA SER A 105 0.80 -3.26 2.51
C SER A 105 2.17 -3.89 2.27
N ILE A 106 2.17 -5.21 2.05
CA ILE A 106 3.37 -5.98 1.78
C ILE A 106 3.31 -6.40 0.32
N PHE A 107 4.13 -5.74 -0.50
CA PHE A 107 4.31 -6.08 -1.90
C PHE A 107 5.39 -7.16 -2.00
N VAL A 108 5.06 -8.27 -2.65
CA VAL A 108 5.96 -9.39 -2.87
C VAL A 108 6.49 -9.32 -4.29
N PHE A 109 7.82 -9.39 -4.44
CA PHE A 109 8.50 -9.41 -5.72
C PHE A 109 9.22 -10.74 -5.96
N ASP A 110 9.64 -10.97 -7.20
CA ASP A 110 10.35 -12.18 -7.64
C ASP A 110 11.84 -12.22 -7.25
N GLN A 111 12.38 -11.13 -6.71
CA GLN A 111 13.80 -10.96 -6.41
C GLN A 111 14.01 -10.30 -5.04
N ASP A 112 15.16 -10.56 -4.42
CA ASP A 112 15.53 -9.98 -3.12
C ASP A 112 15.84 -8.47 -3.26
N LEU A 113 14.90 -7.64 -2.78
CA LEU A 113 15.00 -6.18 -2.81
C LEU A 113 15.98 -5.66 -1.77
N GLN A 114 16.04 -6.32 -0.60
CA GLN A 114 16.94 -5.92 0.47
C GLN A 114 18.40 -6.07 0.01
N GLU A 115 18.73 -7.18 -0.63
CA GLU A 115 20.06 -7.41 -1.20
C GLU A 115 20.39 -6.43 -2.33
N LYS A 116 19.43 -6.12 -3.22
CA LYS A 116 19.64 -5.20 -4.34
C LYS A 116 19.84 -3.73 -3.94
N PHE A 117 19.12 -3.26 -2.93
CA PHE A 117 18.95 -1.81 -2.72
C PHE A 117 19.26 -1.32 -1.29
N SER A 118 19.46 -2.24 -0.34
CA SER A 118 19.61 -1.90 1.08
C SER A 118 20.92 -2.39 1.71
N LYS A 119 21.82 -2.98 0.91
CA LYS A 119 23.20 -3.28 1.29
C LYS A 119 24.15 -2.18 0.83
#